data_AF-A0AAQ2C5G5-F1
#
_entry.id   AF-A0AAQ2C5G5-F1
#
_cell.length_a   1.000
_cell.length_b   1.000
_cell.length_c   1.000
_cell.angle_alpha   90.00
_cell.angle_beta   90.00
_cell.angle_gamma   90.00
#
_symmetry.space_group_name_H-M   'P 1'
#
loop_
_entity.id
_entity.type
_entity.pdbx_description
1 polymer ?
#
loop_
_entity_poly.entity_id
_entity_poly.type
_entity_poly.pdbx_seq_one_letter_code
_entity_poly.pdbx_strand_id
1 'polypeptide(L)'
;MRADSVSWYLDAKGENVVGEILATLPPQWTSFHALPIGKKGSDIDHIVIGPGGIFTINTKHHAGKTVWVAGRGLMVSGQKQSYIRNAEYEAGGSRNC
;
A
#
# COMPACT_ATOMS: atom_id res chain seq x y z
N MET A 1 -20.96 -4.83 -16.42
CA MET A 1 -20.24 -4.91 -15.12
C MET A 1 -19.78 -3.51 -14.75
N ARG A 2 -20.08 -3.02 -13.55
CA ARG A 2 -19.83 -1.62 -13.13
C ARG A 2 -18.32 -1.37 -13.04
N ALA A 3 -17.82 -0.21 -13.47
CA ALA A 3 -16.39 0.12 -13.48
C ALA A 3 -15.72 -0.07 -12.09
N ASP A 4 -16.48 0.21 -11.03
CA ASP A 4 -16.06 0.00 -9.64
C ASP A 4 -15.73 -1.46 -9.33
N SER A 5 -16.39 -2.41 -10.03
CA SER A 5 -16.14 -3.83 -9.81
C SER A 5 -14.79 -4.31 -10.37
N VAL A 6 -14.26 -3.59 -11.36
CA VAL A 6 -12.98 -3.89 -11.99
C VAL A 6 -11.85 -3.26 -11.20
N SER A 7 -12.06 -2.06 -10.66
CA SER A 7 -11.07 -1.37 -9.82
C SER A 7 -10.73 -2.19 -8.57
N TRP A 8 -11.74 -2.64 -7.81
CA TRP A 8 -11.47 -3.43 -6.59
C TRP A 8 -10.72 -4.73 -6.88
N TYR A 9 -11.05 -5.38 -8.00
CA TYR A 9 -10.41 -6.64 -8.37
C TYR A 9 -8.94 -6.44 -8.73
N LEU A 10 -8.63 -5.36 -9.44
CA LEU A 10 -7.26 -5.02 -9.82
C LEU A 10 -6.43 -4.58 -8.61
N ASP A 11 -7.03 -3.89 -7.65
CA ASP A 11 -6.39 -3.49 -6.40
C ASP A 11 -6.06 -4.74 -5.56
N ALA A 12 -7.05 -5.61 -5.31
CA ALA A 12 -6.86 -6.86 -4.57
C ALA A 12 -5.83 -7.80 -5.24
N LYS A 13 -5.79 -7.84 -6.58
CA LYS A 13 -4.78 -8.64 -7.30
C LYS A 13 -3.36 -8.11 -7.07
N GLY A 14 -3.20 -6.78 -7.04
CA GLY A 14 -1.91 -6.17 -6.73
C GLY A 14 -1.45 -6.51 -5.31
N GLU A 15 -2.36 -6.39 -4.34
CA GLU A 15 -2.08 -6.72 -2.93
C GLU A 15 -1.70 -8.18 -2.73
N ASN A 16 -2.36 -9.12 -3.42
CA ASN A 16 -2.02 -10.54 -3.35
C ASN A 16 -0.61 -10.82 -3.87
N VAL A 17 -0.22 -10.23 -5.02
CA VAL A 17 1.13 -10.40 -5.58
C VAL A 17 2.19 -9.86 -4.61
N VAL A 18 1.95 -8.72 -3.99
CA VAL A 18 2.87 -8.18 -2.99
C VAL A 18 2.92 -9.08 -1.76
N GLY A 19 1.78 -9.60 -1.29
CA GLY A 19 1.71 -10.57 -0.20
C GLY A 19 2.55 -11.82 -0.46
N GLU A 20 2.46 -12.39 -1.67
CA GLU A 20 3.28 -13.54 -2.09
C GLU A 20 4.78 -13.22 -2.05
N ILE A 21 5.19 -12.03 -2.48
CA ILE A 21 6.60 -11.58 -2.38
C ILE A 21 7.02 -11.47 -0.92
N LEU A 22 6.19 -10.86 -0.06
CA LEU A 22 6.48 -10.70 1.36
C LEU A 22 6.58 -12.04 2.09
N ALA A 23 5.84 -13.06 1.65
CA ALA A 23 5.94 -14.42 2.19
C ALA A 23 7.31 -15.09 1.92
N THR A 24 8.13 -14.53 1.03
CA THR A 24 9.50 -15.03 0.76
C THR A 24 10.56 -14.46 1.69
N LEU A 25 10.19 -13.52 2.59
CA LEU A 25 11.14 -12.95 3.54
C LEU A 25 11.71 -14.02 4.50
N PRO A 26 12.94 -13.83 5.03
CA PRO A 26 13.53 -14.77 5.98
C PRO A 26 12.66 -14.96 7.24
N PRO A 27 12.79 -16.09 7.98
CA PRO A 27 11.90 -16.46 9.09
C PRO A 27 11.82 -15.46 10.26
N GLN A 28 12.80 -14.56 10.38
CA GLN A 28 12.82 -13.47 11.35
C GLN A 28 11.86 -12.31 11.01
N TRP A 29 11.22 -12.37 9.84
CA TRP A 29 10.23 -11.40 9.39
C TRP A 29 8.83 -12.00 9.44
N THR A 30 7.86 -11.18 9.84
CA THR A 30 6.44 -11.52 9.86
C THR A 30 5.67 -10.46 9.10
N SER A 31 4.78 -10.88 8.19
CA SER A 31 3.89 -10.00 7.45
C SER A 31 2.43 -10.17 7.89
N PHE A 32 1.70 -9.05 7.92
CA PHE A 32 0.26 -8.98 8.13
C PHE A 32 -0.35 -8.22 6.96
N HIS A 33 -1.55 -8.59 6.54
CA HIS A 33 -2.18 -8.05 5.34
C HIS A 33 -3.62 -7.60 5.63
N ALA A 34 -4.14 -6.62 4.88
CA ALA A 34 -5.51 -6.12 4.97
C ALA A 34 -5.92 -5.74 6.42
N LEU A 35 -5.11 -4.89 7.06
CA LEU A 35 -5.34 -4.49 8.45
C LEU A 35 -6.24 -3.25 8.54
N PRO A 36 -7.40 -3.32 9.20
CA PRO A 36 -8.29 -2.17 9.32
C PRO A 36 -7.70 -1.10 10.24
N ILE A 37 -7.66 0.16 9.78
CA ILE A 37 -7.28 1.31 10.61
C ILE A 37 -8.47 2.27 10.83
N GLY A 38 -9.11 2.10 12.00
CA GLY A 38 -10.10 3.03 12.54
C GLY A 38 -11.46 3.02 11.82
N LYS A 39 -12.34 3.97 12.19
CA LYS A 39 -13.75 4.03 11.73
C LYS A 39 -13.94 4.60 10.32
N LYS A 40 -12.89 5.03 9.62
CA LYS A 40 -12.98 5.78 8.35
C LYS A 40 -12.74 4.95 7.08
N GLY A 41 -12.64 3.62 7.20
CA GLY A 41 -12.59 2.73 6.03
C GLY A 41 -11.30 2.80 5.21
N SER A 42 -10.20 3.26 5.82
CA SER A 42 -8.86 3.03 5.29
C SER A 42 -8.32 1.74 5.89
N ASP A 43 -7.65 0.94 5.08
CA ASP A 43 -6.95 -0.27 5.51
C ASP A 43 -5.45 -0.08 5.23
N ILE A 44 -4.60 -0.67 6.07
CA ILE A 44 -3.18 -0.84 5.78
C ILE A 44 -3.04 -2.12 4.95
N ASP A 45 -2.57 -1.99 3.72
CA ASP A 45 -2.44 -3.13 2.81
C ASP A 45 -1.51 -4.19 3.44
N HIS A 46 -0.31 -3.80 3.89
CA HIS A 46 0.62 -4.70 4.58
C HIS A 46 1.42 -4.04 5.72
N ILE A 47 1.64 -4.79 6.80
CA ILE A 47 2.66 -4.50 7.83
C ILE A 47 3.72 -5.59 7.81
N VAL A 48 4.99 -5.21 7.84
CA VAL A 48 6.13 -6.14 7.90
C VAL A 48 6.97 -5.82 9.13
N ILE A 49 7.22 -6.81 9.97
CA ILE A 49 7.91 -6.68 11.25
C ILE A 49 9.13 -7.61 11.25
N GLY A 50 10.30 -7.09 11.63
CA GLY A 50 11.52 -7.89 11.78
C GLY A 50 12.70 -7.09 12.32
N PRO A 51 13.94 -7.61 12.18
CA PRO A 51 15.14 -7.01 12.79
C PRO A 51 15.46 -5.58 12.34
N GLY A 52 14.90 -5.12 11.21
CA GLY A 52 15.04 -3.75 10.71
C GLY A 52 13.97 -2.77 11.21
N GLY A 53 12.99 -3.24 11.99
CA GLY A 53 11.88 -2.44 12.50
C GLY A 53 10.52 -2.87 11.94
N ILE A 54 9.59 -1.92 11.95
CA ILE A 54 8.20 -2.09 11.50
C ILE A 54 7.99 -1.20 10.27
N PHE A 55 7.46 -1.80 9.20
CA PHE A 55 7.20 -1.11 7.94
C PHE A 55 5.74 -1.26 7.56
N THR A 56 5.11 -0.18 7.14
CA THR A 56 3.85 -0.22 6.40
C THR A 56 4.14 -0.18 4.91
N ILE A 57 3.48 -1.03 4.14
CA ILE A 57 3.62 -1.09 2.68
C ILE A 57 2.24 -0.88 2.09
N ASN A 58 2.12 0.13 1.23
CA ASN A 58 0.92 0.37 0.45
C ASN A 58 1.16 -0.04 -1.01
N THR A 59 0.17 -0.71 -1.60
CA THR A 59 0.20 -1.24 -2.96
C THR A 59 -0.70 -0.39 -3.86
N LYS A 60 -0.17 0.00 -5.02
CA LYS A 60 -0.91 0.75 -6.06
C LYS A 60 -0.67 0.13 -7.42
N HIS A 61 -1.75 -0.26 -8.09
CA HIS A 61 -1.68 -0.96 -9.37
C HIS A 61 -1.92 0.01 -10.54
N HIS A 62 -0.91 0.15 -11.41
CA HIS A 62 -0.97 0.98 -12.61
C HIS A 62 -0.43 0.27 -13.86
N ALA A 63 -1.11 -0.80 -14.28
CA ALA A 63 -0.73 -1.56 -15.48
C ALA A 63 -0.57 -0.67 -16.72
N GLY A 64 0.57 -0.82 -17.41
CA GLY A 64 0.87 -0.11 -18.65
C GLY A 64 1.16 1.40 -18.50
N LYS A 65 1.20 1.92 -17.26
CA LYS A 65 1.50 3.34 -17.00
C LYS A 65 2.93 3.51 -16.51
N THR A 66 3.56 4.60 -16.94
CA THR A 66 4.87 5.01 -16.43
C THR A 66 4.73 5.61 -15.04
N VAL A 67 5.51 5.11 -14.08
CA VAL A 67 5.59 5.64 -12.72
C VAL A 67 6.92 6.35 -12.54
N TRP A 68 6.88 7.58 -12.04
CA TRP A 68 8.06 8.36 -11.67
C TRP A 68 7.99 8.77 -10.21
N VAL A 69 9.11 8.70 -9.51
CA VAL A 69 9.24 9.07 -8.10
C VAL A 69 10.50 9.91 -7.91
N ALA A 70 10.38 11.05 -7.24
CA ALA A 70 11.53 11.77 -6.69
C ALA A 70 11.16 12.49 -5.39
N GLY A 71 11.94 12.23 -4.33
CA GLY A 71 11.64 12.73 -2.99
C GLY A 71 10.22 12.33 -2.56
N ARG A 72 9.36 13.33 -2.31
CA ARG A 72 7.94 13.15 -1.96
C ARG A 72 6.98 13.30 -3.16
N GLY A 73 7.51 13.43 -4.38
CA GLY A 73 6.72 13.50 -5.60
C GLY A 73 6.55 12.11 -6.22
N LEU A 74 5.30 11.76 -6.54
CA LEU A 74 4.97 10.58 -7.36
C LEU A 74 4.10 11.03 -8.52
N MET A 75 4.43 10.57 -9.73
CA MET A 75 3.65 10.80 -10.94
C MET A 75 3.31 9.49 -11.64
N VAL A 76 2.09 9.40 -12.16
CA VAL A 76 1.60 8.28 -12.96
C VAL A 76 1.14 8.83 -14.31
N SER A 77 1.78 8.41 -15.40
CA SER A 77 1.51 8.93 -16.75
C SER A 77 1.51 10.47 -16.81
N GLY A 78 2.49 11.11 -16.16
CA GLY A 78 2.60 12.57 -16.13
C GLY A 78 1.69 13.28 -15.11
N GLN A 79 0.81 12.57 -14.41
CA GLN A 79 -0.12 13.15 -13.44
C GLN A 79 0.36 12.95 -12.00
N LYS A 80 0.49 14.04 -11.25
CA LYS A 80 0.90 14.02 -9.85
C LYS A 80 -0.12 13.28 -8.98
N GLN A 81 0.39 12.44 -8.09
CA GLN A 81 -0.39 11.65 -7.14
C GLN A 81 -0.12 12.07 -5.70
N SER A 82 -1.07 11.79 -4.82
CA SER A 82 -0.98 12.04 -3.37
C SER A 82 -0.53 10.82 -2.55
N TYR A 83 -0.16 9.70 -3.19
CA TYR A 83 0.07 8.42 -2.52
C TYR A 83 1.09 8.48 -1.39
N ILE A 84 2.25 9.12 -1.61
CA ILE A 84 3.30 9.22 -0.57
C ILE A 84 2.76 9.96 0.67
N ARG A 85 2.10 11.10 0.47
CA ARG A 85 1.50 11.87 1.57
C ARG A 85 0.43 11.06 2.32
N ASN A 86 -0.41 10.33 1.60
CA ASN A 86 -1.46 9.54 2.22
C ASN A 86 -0.87 8.37 3.02
N ALA A 87 0.13 7.67 2.47
CA ALA A 87 0.83 6.61 3.16
C ALA A 87 1.56 7.11 4.42
N GLU A 88 2.20 8.29 4.37
CA GLU A 88 2.79 8.93 5.56
C GLU A 88 1.73 9.25 6.63
N TYR A 89 0.55 9.71 6.21
CA TYR A 89 -0.56 9.99 7.12
C TYR A 89 -1.11 8.72 7.77
N GLU A 90 -1.31 7.66 6.99
CA GLU A 90 -1.79 6.36 7.45
C GLU A 90 -0.79 5.70 8.42
N ALA A 91 0.51 5.75 8.09
CA ALA A 91 1.58 5.22 8.94
C ALA A 91 1.74 5.97 10.26
N GLY A 92 1.49 7.28 10.27
CA GLY A 92 1.64 8.13 11.45
C GLY A 92 0.57 7.93 12.52
N GLY A 93 -0.51 7.20 12.21
CA GLY A 93 -1.70 7.11 13.05
C GLY A 93 -2.47 8.45 13.08
N SER A 94 -3.79 8.39 13.15
CA SER A 94 -4.63 9.55 13.40
C SER A 94 -4.18 10.23 14.70
N ARG A 95 -3.41 11.32 14.60
CA ARG A 95 -2.77 12.01 15.75
C ARG A 95 -3.75 12.68 16.73
N ASN A 96 -5.05 12.46 16.58
CA ASN A 96 -6.06 12.96 17.50
C ASN A 96 -6.85 11.76 18.07
N CYS A 97 -6.42 11.33 19.25
CA CYS A 97 -7.37 11.02 20.32
C CYS A 97 -8.05 12.31 20.78
#